data_AF-A0A433PD33-F1
#
_entry.id   AF-A0A433PD33-F1
#
_cell.length_a   1.000
_cell.length_b   1.000
_cell.length_c   1.000
_cell.angle_alpha   90.00
_cell.angle_beta   90.00
_cell.angle_gamma   90.00
#
_symmetry.space_group_name_H-M   'P 1'
#
loop_
_entity.id
_entity.type
_entity.pdbx_description
1 polymer ?
#
loop_
_entity_poly.entity_id
_entity_poly.type
_entity_poly.pdbx_seq_one_letter_code
_entity_poly.pdbx_strand_id
1 'polypeptide(L)'
;HSKHFIREFDPEFRIVASSFQRTTDPSRIFFGHLDFKNGQEVYAKVNLFDAAPLADWLSSVEGISVPVKRPTNWFAIGGAAFAFLGVAALVKLLYSHLAAILHSKHTWAAVALVEILMMISGHMWNHIRKPPYVIGNNQGGISYIAQGYQNQIGLESQIVAVMCE
;
A
#
# COMPACT_ATOMS: atom_id res chain seq x y z
N HIS A 1 51.85 29.84 17.94
CA HIS A 1 50.77 30.84 18.07
C HIS A 1 49.43 30.24 18.51
N SER A 2 48.97 29.11 17.98
CA SER A 2 47.66 28.50 18.33
C SER A 2 47.52 28.03 19.79
N LYS A 3 48.59 27.53 20.42
CA LYS A 3 48.55 27.04 21.82
C LYS A 3 48.28 28.13 22.86
N HIS A 4 48.63 29.39 22.57
CA HIS A 4 48.35 30.52 23.45
C HIS A 4 46.86 30.90 23.42
N PHE A 5 46.29 30.96 22.21
CA PHE A 5 44.88 31.25 21.99
C PHE A 5 43.93 30.25 22.67
N ILE A 6 44.24 28.94 22.60
CA ILE A 6 43.42 27.91 23.25
C ILE A 6 43.41 28.11 24.78
N ARG A 7 44.54 28.49 25.38
CA ARG A 7 44.64 28.70 26.83
C ARG A 7 43.87 29.92 27.34
N GLU A 8 43.74 30.94 26.50
CA GLU A 8 42.98 32.16 26.83
C GLU A 8 41.46 31.98 26.61
N PHE A 9 41.06 31.20 25.61
CA PHE A 9 39.66 30.99 25.25
C PHE A 9 38.95 29.93 26.12
N ASP A 10 39.67 28.92 26.60
CA ASP A 10 39.15 27.81 27.41
C ASP A 10 38.38 28.25 28.68
N PRO A 11 38.86 29.21 29.50
CA PRO A 11 38.10 29.65 30.67
C PRO A 11 36.79 30.34 30.31
N GLU A 12 36.75 31.15 29.24
CA GLU A 12 35.53 31.84 28.79
C GLU A 12 34.50 30.85 28.25
N PHE A 13 34.94 29.91 27.42
CA PHE A 13 34.09 28.86 26.88
C PHE A 13 33.45 28.01 27.97
N ARG A 14 34.22 27.64 29.00
CA ARG A 14 33.72 26.83 30.12
C ARG A 14 32.65 27.55 30.94
N ILE A 15 32.77 28.87 31.10
CA ILE A 15 31.76 29.68 31.78
C ILE A 15 30.46 29.65 30.97
N VAL A 16 30.53 29.89 29.66
CA VAL A 16 29.37 29.82 28.77
C VAL A 16 28.74 28.42 28.83
N ALA A 17 29.52 27.35 28.65
CA ALA A 17 29.03 25.98 28.69
C ALA A 17 28.32 25.65 30.02
N SER A 18 28.91 26.04 31.16
CA SER A 18 28.32 25.79 32.49
C SER A 18 27.03 26.59 32.73
N SER A 19 26.94 27.81 32.20
CA SER A 19 25.71 28.63 32.26
C SER A 19 24.58 28.05 31.40
N PHE A 20 24.93 27.50 30.23
CA PHE A 20 23.97 26.90 29.32
C PHE A 20 23.44 25.56 29.86
N GLN A 21 24.26 24.78 30.55
CA GLN A 21 23.87 23.50 31.15
C GLN A 21 22.86 23.64 32.30
N ARG A 22 22.71 24.84 32.89
CA ARG A 22 21.72 25.11 33.94
C ARG A 22 20.29 25.31 33.43
N THR A 23 20.04 25.32 32.13
CA THR A 23 18.67 25.48 31.61
C THR A 23 17.98 24.14 31.37
N THR A 24 16.72 24.04 31.79
CA THR A 24 15.86 22.85 31.83
C THR A 24 15.25 22.41 30.48
N ASP A 25 15.60 23.05 29.35
CA ASP A 25 14.99 22.71 28.05
C ASP A 25 15.75 21.57 27.33
N PRO A 26 15.08 20.45 26.99
CA PRO A 26 15.71 19.26 26.41
C PRO A 26 16.17 19.44 24.95
N SER A 27 15.91 20.59 24.33
CA SER A 27 16.34 20.95 22.97
C SER A 27 17.56 21.88 22.94
N ARG A 28 18.14 22.23 24.09
CA ARG A 28 19.26 23.17 24.15
C ARG A 28 20.59 22.47 23.91
N ILE A 29 21.13 22.74 22.71
CA ILE A 29 22.54 22.80 22.31
C ILE A 29 23.51 22.25 23.36
N PHE A 30 24.17 21.13 23.04
CA PHE A 30 25.22 20.53 23.86
C PHE A 30 26.59 21.07 23.46
N PHE A 31 27.39 21.47 24.45
CA PHE A 31 28.78 21.89 24.26
C PHE A 31 29.71 20.73 24.62
N GLY A 32 30.47 20.24 23.64
CA GLY A 32 31.51 19.24 23.83
C GLY A 32 32.88 19.78 23.43
N HIS A 33 33.93 19.29 24.08
CA HIS A 33 35.32 19.54 23.68
C HIS A 33 36.01 18.20 23.47
N LEU A 34 36.79 18.09 22.40
CA LEU A 34 37.53 16.88 22.04
C LEU A 34 39.00 17.24 21.85
N ASP A 35 39.88 16.45 22.47
CA ASP A 35 41.33 16.62 22.31
C ASP A 35 41.79 16.11 20.93
N PHE A 36 42.53 16.93 20.20
CA PHE A 36 42.93 16.69 18.81
C PHE A 36 43.85 15.49 18.63
N LYS A 37 44.53 15.03 19.68
CA LYS A 37 45.48 13.90 19.59
C LYS A 37 44.80 12.56 19.25
N ASN A 38 43.58 12.35 19.73
CA ASN A 38 42.78 11.15 19.45
C ASN A 38 41.51 11.47 18.64
N GLY A 39 41.24 12.76 18.39
CA GLY A 39 40.00 13.22 17.78
C GLY A 39 39.86 12.92 16.29
N GLN A 40 40.95 12.81 15.52
CA GLN A 40 40.86 12.60 14.07
C GLN A 40 40.13 11.31 13.68
N GLU A 41 40.39 10.20 14.37
CA GLU A 41 39.71 8.92 14.09
C GLU A 41 38.24 8.94 14.51
N VAL A 42 37.90 9.63 15.59
CA VAL A 42 36.53 9.78 16.08
C VAL A 42 35.72 10.69 15.13
N TYR A 43 36.33 11.76 14.62
CA TYR A 43 35.71 12.69 13.68
C TYR A 43 35.37 12.01 12.36
N ALA A 44 36.27 11.16 11.87
CA ALA A 44 36.04 10.38 10.65
C ALA A 44 34.89 9.36 10.84
N LYS A 45 34.77 8.77 12.04
CA LYS A 45 33.72 7.79 12.36
C LYS A 45 32.34 8.43 12.55
N VAL A 46 32.29 9.61 13.17
CA VAL A 46 31.02 10.25 13.60
C VAL A 46 30.42 11.15 12.52
N ASN A 47 31.16 11.49 11.45
CA ASN A 47 30.69 12.31 10.33
C ASN A 47 29.85 13.51 10.80
N LEU A 48 30.50 14.45 11.48
CA LEU A 48 29.91 15.57 12.25
C LEU A 48 28.91 16.49 11.51
N PHE A 49 28.69 16.28 10.21
CA PHE A 49 27.67 16.96 9.43
C PHE A 49 26.27 16.39 9.65
N ASP A 50 26.15 15.19 10.22
CA ASP A 50 24.87 14.55 10.53
C ASP A 50 24.70 14.37 12.06
N ALA A 51 23.54 14.78 12.57
CA ALA A 51 23.23 14.69 14.00
C ALA A 51 22.87 13.27 14.43
N ALA A 52 22.44 12.39 13.50
CA ALA A 52 22.03 11.03 13.83
C ALA A 52 23.19 10.11 14.26
N PRO A 53 24.30 9.99 13.49
CA PRO A 53 25.43 9.14 13.89
C PRO A 53 26.13 9.63 15.16
N LEU A 54 26.14 10.96 15.39
CA LEU A 54 26.65 11.57 16.61
C LEU A 54 25.82 11.17 17.81
N ALA A 55 24.50 11.34 17.74
CA ALA A 55 23.61 10.98 18.85
C ALA A 55 23.66 9.47 19.16
N ASP A 56 23.75 8.61 18.13
CA ASP A 56 23.90 7.17 18.32
C ASP A 56 25.23 6.82 19.01
N TRP A 57 26.33 7.48 18.61
CA TRP A 57 27.63 7.33 19.28
C TRP A 57 27.59 7.84 20.72
N LEU A 58 27.00 9.01 20.96
CA LEU A 58 26.91 9.62 22.30
C LEU A 58 26.07 8.77 23.24
N SER A 59 24.95 8.21 22.74
CA SER A 59 24.11 7.26 23.45
C SER A 59 24.88 5.99 23.82
N SER A 60 25.78 5.50 22.95
CA SER A 60 26.62 4.32 23.24
C SER A 60 27.67 4.55 24.33
N VAL A 61 28.11 5.80 24.53
CA VAL A 61 29.15 6.17 25.51
C VAL A 61 28.55 6.57 26.86
N GLU A 62 27.46 7.36 26.85
CA GLU A 62 26.85 7.91 28.07
C GLU A 62 25.59 7.16 28.53
N GLY A 63 25.00 6.28 27.71
CA GLY A 63 23.78 5.55 28.04
C GLY A 63 22.50 6.41 28.07
N ILE A 64 22.61 7.68 27.67
CA ILE A 64 21.49 8.64 27.61
C ILE A 64 20.97 8.69 26.17
N SER A 65 19.69 8.34 25.97
CA SER A 65 19.04 8.39 24.66
C SER A 65 18.74 9.83 24.26
N VAL A 66 19.56 10.41 23.38
CA VAL A 66 19.30 11.74 22.78
C VAL A 66 18.21 11.62 21.70
N PRO A 67 17.06 12.30 21.82
CA PRO A 67 16.01 12.21 20.81
C PRO A 67 16.41 12.94 19.52
N VAL A 68 16.80 12.19 18.49
CA VAL A 68 17.09 12.72 17.15
C VAL A 68 15.79 12.84 16.34
N LYS A 69 15.35 14.08 16.10
CA LYS A 69 14.23 14.34 15.20
C LYS A 69 14.73 14.37 13.74
N ARG A 70 14.42 13.32 12.98
CA ARG A 70 14.71 13.27 11.54
C ARG A 70 13.90 14.36 10.81
N PRO A 71 14.50 15.12 9.86
CA PRO A 71 13.77 16.11 9.10
C PRO A 71 12.65 15.45 8.30
N THR A 72 11.47 16.07 8.27
CA THR A 72 10.32 15.58 7.51
C THR A 72 10.68 15.54 6.02
N ASN A 73 10.52 14.38 5.39
CA ASN A 73 10.79 14.22 3.96
C ASN A 73 9.66 14.82 3.12
N TRP A 74 9.82 16.10 2.75
CA TRP A 74 8.87 16.84 1.92
C TRP A 74 8.70 16.23 0.52
N PHE A 75 9.75 15.63 -0.05
CA PHE A 75 9.66 14.96 -1.36
C PHE A 75 8.79 13.70 -1.30
N ALA A 76 8.88 12.94 -0.21
CA ALA A 76 8.02 11.77 0.00
C ALA A 76 6.54 12.18 0.15
N ILE A 77 6.27 13.25 0.90
CA ILE A 77 4.91 13.79 1.07
C ILE A 77 4.38 14.34 -0.26
N GLY A 78 5.20 15.09 -1.00
CA GLY A 78 4.84 15.63 -2.32
C GLY A 78 4.56 14.51 -3.33
N GLY A 79 5.40 13.48 -3.37
CA GLY A 79 5.20 12.31 -4.22
C GLY A 79 3.92 11.54 -3.90
N ALA A 80 3.62 11.34 -2.62
CA ALA A 80 2.38 10.69 -2.19
C ALA A 80 1.13 11.50 -2.60
N ALA A 81 1.16 12.83 -2.44
CA ALA A 81 0.07 13.70 -2.86
C ALA A 81 -0.16 13.66 -4.38
N PHE A 82 0.92 13.65 -5.17
CA PHE A 82 0.86 13.57 -6.62
C PHE A 82 0.32 12.20 -7.09
N ALA A 83 0.75 11.12 -6.45
CA ALA A 83 0.24 9.78 -6.73
C ALA A 83 -1.25 9.68 -6.44
N PHE A 84 -1.72 10.24 -5.32
CA PHE A 84 -3.14 10.27 -4.97
C PHE A 84 -3.97 11.04 -6.00
N LEU A 85 -3.51 12.23 -6.41
CA LEU A 85 -4.16 13.01 -7.47
C LEU A 85 -4.17 12.27 -8.81
N GLY A 86 -3.08 11.59 -9.17
CA GLY A 86 -2.99 10.78 -10.38
C GLY A 86 -3.99 9.63 -10.38
N VAL A 87 -4.13 8.91 -9.26
CA VAL A 87 -5.14 7.86 -9.09
C VAL A 87 -6.55 8.42 -9.19
N ALA A 88 -6.85 9.54 -8.52
CA ALA A 88 -8.16 10.18 -8.59
C ALA A 88 -8.52 10.64 -10.01
N ALA A 89 -7.55 11.17 -10.76
CA ALA A 89 -7.72 11.57 -12.15
C ALA A 89 -8.01 10.37 -13.07
N LEU A 90 -7.27 9.26 -12.89
CA LEU A 90 -7.52 8.01 -13.60
C LEU A 90 -8.93 7.46 -13.32
N VAL A 91 -9.33 7.41 -12.05
CA VAL A 91 -10.67 6.95 -11.65
C VAL A 91 -11.75 7.81 -12.29
N LYS A 92 -11.58 9.14 -12.31
CA LYS A 92 -12.54 10.05 -12.95
C LYS A 92 -12.61 9.83 -14.47
N LEU A 93 -11.47 9.57 -15.12
CA LEU A 93 -11.40 9.27 -16.56
C LEU A 93 -12.12 7.95 -16.89
N LEU A 94 -11.83 6.90 -16.12
CA LEU A 94 -12.48 5.59 -16.23
C LEU A 94 -13.98 5.68 -15.96
N TYR A 95 -14.38 6.46 -14.96
CA TYR A 95 -15.79 6.69 -14.64
C TYR A 95 -16.54 7.38 -15.78
N SER A 96 -15.95 8.39 -16.43
CA SER A 96 -16.59 9.08 -17.56
C SER A 96 -16.91 8.11 -18.72
N HIS A 97 -16.00 7.20 -19.04
CA HIS A 97 -16.22 6.20 -20.09
C HIS A 97 -17.17 5.08 -19.67
N LEU A 98 -17.06 4.55 -18.45
CA LEU A 98 -17.98 3.52 -17.95
C LEU A 98 -19.40 4.09 -17.73
N ALA A 99 -19.53 5.35 -17.33
CA ALA A 99 -20.82 6.01 -17.16
C ALA A 99 -21.58 6.11 -18.48
N ALA A 100 -20.91 6.28 -19.63
CA ALA A 100 -21.56 6.26 -20.93
C ALA A 100 -22.18 4.89 -21.26
N ILE A 101 -21.51 3.80 -20.87
CA ILE A 101 -22.00 2.42 -21.06
C ILE A 101 -23.11 2.09 -20.05
N LEU A 102 -22.96 2.50 -18.80
CA LEU A 102 -23.91 2.27 -17.71
C LEU A 102 -25.18 3.15 -17.80
N HIS A 103 -25.12 4.35 -18.37
CA HIS A 103 -26.32 5.20 -18.53
C HIS A 103 -27.11 4.85 -19.79
N SER A 104 -26.59 3.98 -20.64
CA SER A 104 -27.25 3.57 -21.88
C SER A 104 -28.44 2.65 -21.57
N LYS A 105 -29.64 3.05 -22.00
CA LYS A 105 -30.89 2.25 -21.90
C LYS A 105 -30.80 0.92 -22.63
N HIS A 106 -30.01 0.86 -23.70
CA HIS A 106 -29.79 -0.37 -24.48
C HIS A 106 -28.97 -1.39 -23.70
N THR A 107 -28.02 -0.93 -22.87
CA THR A 107 -27.22 -1.79 -21.99
C THR A 107 -28.11 -2.46 -20.93
N TRP A 108 -28.98 -1.68 -20.28
CA TRP A 108 -29.92 -2.23 -19.30
C TRP A 108 -30.96 -3.15 -19.94
N ALA A 109 -31.44 -2.82 -21.14
CA ALA A 109 -32.34 -3.70 -21.89
C ALA A 109 -31.67 -5.04 -22.25
N ALA A 110 -30.41 -5.02 -22.71
CA ALA A 110 -29.66 -6.22 -23.01
C ALA A 110 -29.42 -7.09 -21.77
N VAL A 111 -29.03 -6.47 -20.65
CA VAL A 111 -28.84 -7.18 -19.36
C VAL A 111 -30.14 -7.82 -18.89
N ALA A 112 -31.24 -7.07 -18.90
CA ALA A 112 -32.55 -7.59 -18.52
C ALA A 112 -33.01 -8.73 -19.44
N LEU A 113 -32.76 -8.63 -20.75
CA LEU A 113 -33.09 -9.68 -21.71
C LEU A 113 -32.28 -10.96 -21.45
N VAL A 114 -30.98 -10.84 -21.21
CA VAL A 114 -30.11 -11.98 -20.85
C VAL A 114 -30.57 -12.63 -19.55
N GLU A 115 -30.88 -11.84 -18.53
CA GLU A 115 -31.37 -12.33 -17.24
C GLU A 115 -32.69 -13.10 -17.38
N ILE A 116 -33.65 -12.55 -18.15
CA ILE A 116 -34.94 -13.19 -18.41
C ILE A 116 -34.73 -14.50 -19.20
N LEU A 117 -33.86 -14.51 -20.20
CA LEU A 117 -33.55 -15.72 -20.98
C LEU A 117 -32.87 -16.79 -20.12
N MET A 118 -31.93 -16.40 -19.25
CA MET A 118 -31.33 -17.29 -18.26
C MET A 118 -32.38 -17.87 -17.31
N MET A 119 -33.34 -17.05 -16.87
CA MET A 119 -34.43 -17.49 -15.98
C MET A 119 -35.40 -18.47 -16.68
N ILE A 120 -35.75 -18.22 -17.94
CA ILE A 120 -36.68 -19.05 -18.73
C ILE A 120 -36.02 -20.36 -19.19
N SER A 121 -34.72 -20.36 -19.48
CA SER A 121 -33.96 -21.55 -19.92
C SER A 121 -33.82 -22.64 -18.85
N GLY A 122 -34.35 -22.41 -17.65
CA GLY A 122 -34.31 -23.37 -16.56
C GLY A 122 -32.98 -23.38 -15.81
N HIS A 123 -32.16 -22.32 -15.91
CA HIS A 123 -30.89 -22.21 -15.18
C HIS A 123 -31.07 -22.41 -13.67
N MET A 124 -32.17 -21.92 -13.11
CA MET A 124 -32.49 -22.10 -11.69
C MET A 124 -32.93 -23.55 -11.34
N TRP A 125 -33.64 -24.23 -12.24
CA TRP A 125 -33.99 -25.64 -12.08
C TRP A 125 -32.74 -26.53 -12.13
N ASN A 126 -31.84 -26.23 -13.06
CA ASN A 126 -30.52 -26.86 -13.16
C ASN A 126 -29.66 -26.59 -11.91
N HIS A 127 -29.69 -25.37 -11.36
CA HIS A 127 -28.90 -24.98 -10.18
C HIS A 127 -29.34 -25.73 -8.91
N ILE A 128 -30.64 -25.87 -8.68
CA ILE A 128 -31.17 -26.48 -7.45
C ILE A 128 -31.07 -28.01 -7.50
N ARG A 129 -31.35 -28.64 -8.66
CA ARG A 129 -31.51 -30.10 -8.72
C ARG A 129 -30.28 -30.86 -9.17
N LYS A 130 -29.27 -30.19 -9.74
CA LYS A 130 -28.04 -30.82 -10.27
C LYS A 130 -28.32 -32.15 -11.00
N PRO A 131 -29.24 -32.18 -11.98
CA PRO A 131 -29.55 -33.42 -12.68
C PRO A 131 -28.29 -33.95 -13.40
N PRO A 132 -28.12 -35.28 -13.48
CA PRO A 132 -26.99 -35.87 -14.19
C PRO A 132 -27.04 -35.48 -15.67
N TYR A 133 -25.92 -34.98 -16.20
CA TYR A 133 -25.79 -34.49 -17.59
C TYR A 133 -26.07 -35.56 -18.66
N VAL A 134 -26.06 -36.83 -18.28
CA VAL A 134 -26.32 -38.00 -19.13
C VAL A 134 -26.94 -39.10 -18.29
N ILE A 135 -28.02 -39.71 -18.80
CA ILE A 135 -28.63 -40.89 -18.21
C ILE A 135 -28.27 -42.08 -19.12
N GLY A 136 -27.56 -43.07 -18.57
CA GLY A 136 -27.27 -44.31 -19.28
C GLY A 136 -28.53 -45.18 -19.38
N ASN A 137 -28.88 -45.61 -20.59
CA ASN A 137 -29.86 -46.69 -20.75
C ASN A 137 -29.21 -48.01 -20.26
N ASN A 138 -30.01 -48.95 -19.75
CA ASN A 138 -29.64 -50.28 -19.29
C ASN A 138 -29.07 -51.21 -20.41
N GLN A 139 -28.71 -50.65 -21.57
CA GLN A 139 -28.16 -51.30 -22.76
C GLN A 139 -26.84 -50.66 -23.24
N GLY A 140 -26.19 -49.82 -22.42
CA GLY A 140 -24.85 -49.28 -22.71
C GLY A 140 -24.81 -48.12 -23.71
N GLY A 141 -25.95 -47.51 -24.03
CA GLY A 141 -26.06 -46.30 -24.86
C GLY A 141 -26.38 -45.05 -24.04
N ILE A 142 -25.80 -43.91 -24.43
CA ILE A 142 -26.07 -42.59 -23.85
C ILE A 142 -27.41 -42.09 -24.41
N SER A 143 -28.43 -41.90 -23.56
CA SER A 143 -29.73 -41.32 -23.98
C SER A 143 -29.67 -39.81 -23.84
N TYR A 144 -29.70 -39.09 -24.97
CA TYR A 144 -29.62 -37.63 -25.04
C TYR A 144 -30.98 -36.92 -24.93
N ILE A 145 -32.08 -37.68 -24.91
CA ILE A 145 -33.45 -37.19 -24.71
C ILE A 145 -34.10 -38.08 -23.64
N ALA A 146 -34.76 -37.47 -22.66
CA ALA A 146 -35.47 -38.21 -21.62
C ALA A 146 -36.85 -38.66 -22.14
N GLN A 147 -37.20 -39.94 -22.01
CA GLN A 147 -38.55 -40.41 -22.32
C GLN A 147 -39.51 -40.07 -21.16
N GLY A 148 -40.24 -38.96 -21.29
CA GLY A 148 -41.31 -38.57 -20.37
C GLY A 148 -41.43 -37.06 -20.17
N TYR A 149 -42.66 -36.54 -20.16
CA TYR A 149 -43.02 -35.11 -20.14
C TYR A 149 -42.52 -34.30 -18.90
N GLN A 150 -41.90 -34.95 -17.91
CA GLN A 150 -41.43 -34.34 -16.66
C GLN A 150 -39.91 -34.43 -16.42
N ASN A 151 -39.14 -35.10 -17.28
CA ASN A 151 -37.69 -35.17 -17.15
C ASN A 151 -37.03 -34.36 -18.29
N GLN A 152 -36.14 -33.43 -17.92
CA GLN A 152 -35.39 -32.57 -18.83
C GLN A 152 -33.90 -32.80 -18.58
N ILE A 153 -33.13 -33.08 -19.64
CA ILE A 153 -31.69 -33.34 -19.53
C ILE A 153 -30.95 -32.00 -19.76
N GLY A 154 -29.92 -31.70 -18.97
CA GLY A 154 -29.20 -30.42 -19.07
C GLY A 154 -28.59 -30.13 -20.46
N LEU A 155 -28.39 -31.16 -21.28
CA LEU A 155 -27.91 -31.07 -22.66
C LEU A 155 -29.00 -30.53 -23.63
N GLU A 156 -30.29 -30.78 -23.36
CA GLU A 156 -31.40 -30.21 -24.15
C GLU A 156 -31.46 -28.68 -24.02
N SER A 157 -31.23 -28.15 -22.81
CA SER A 157 -31.19 -26.70 -22.56
C SER A 157 -30.03 -26.01 -23.28
N GLN A 158 -28.87 -26.68 -23.40
CA GLN A 158 -27.70 -26.12 -24.10
C GLN A 158 -27.90 -26.09 -25.63
N ILE A 159 -28.55 -27.11 -26.20
CA ILE A 159 -28.87 -27.13 -27.64
C ILE A 159 -29.84 -26.00 -28.00
N VAL A 160 -30.88 -25.77 -27.18
CA VAL A 160 -31.83 -24.67 -27.42
C VAL A 160 -31.17 -23.30 -27.26
N ALA A 161 -30.27 -23.14 -26.29
CA ALA A 161 -29.52 -21.90 -26.11
C ALA A 161 -28.63 -21.57 -27.33
N VAL A 162 -28.00 -22.57 -27.95
CA VAL A 162 -27.20 -22.40 -29.18
C VAL A 162 -28.08 -22.20 -30.42
N MET A 163 -29.29 -22.76 -30.46
CA MET A 163 -30.24 -22.55 -31.57
C MET A 163 -30.89 -21.15 -31.58
N CYS A 164 -30.91 -20.46 -30.44
CA CYS A 164 -31.44 -19.10 -30.30
C CYS A 164 -30.35 -18.01 -30.38
N GLU A 165 -29.09 -18.39 -30.61
CA GLU A 165 -28.01 -17.49 -31.04
C GLU A 165 -27.94 -17.43 -32.57
#